data_AF-A0A962K7E8-F1
#
_entry.id   AF-A0A962K7E8-F1
#
_cell.length_a   1.000
_cell.length_b   1.000
_cell.length_c   1.000
_cell.angle_alpha   90.00
_cell.angle_beta   90.00
_cell.angle_gamma   90.00
#
_symmetry.space_group_name_H-M   'P 1'
#
loop_
_entity.id
_entity.type
_entity.pdbx_description
1 polymer ?
#
loop_
_entity_poly.entity_id
_entity_poly.type
_entity_poly.pdbx_seq_one_letter_code
_entity_poly.pdbx_strand_id
1 'polypeptide(L)'
;MKKLVLAVLLAGTGPVALGDTGPASQQEIEKAWLEFSNAKGQPSLILGDVNHPSANEVFRVIPEVGADSLDDEKLQLGLDLFRDPRLSRDGSIACVSCHVDLMGGVDHRPVSFGAGGAQGKLNAPTIFNAALNFRQFWDGRAFNLEEQVLGPIENPLEFDQDLDNVVAILKSLPEYSSVFDHLYPDGVTAANLGDAIAYYELINFTGVSSPFLRQFEDPPEPLNRQAQRGMQRFVEVGCASCHNGINLGGNSYQQLGIAEPWFGPLRVADEDDDGLFGRSGRDQDRHVFKVPTLHNVAATGPWLHDGSVASLAQAVDLMARYQSGRYLDDNDIDDIVAFLNALGDRLGLIGDCSVSGNYGVNMDCSMSKKGTGAEAAGLASGMAAAGARRSDIPADPAALARRHQQEYAAAQQRVSEAPARIDQEMQRIRSGQVAHFDFLQYEHIEMLRQARALSFPPTTVETAERQTLLSEATQWQQSAQQYEFIIADFLRNQAIVSNARTNFQDLLHSFSLNADEKAQSLLARAERSALAFYARPAADTRLALESATLALNDLNLNPQRLEELQLQVRMLLENVSIPQV
;
A
#
# COMPACT_ATOMS: atom_id res chain seq x y z
N MET A 1 -14.25 24.76 1.48
CA MET A 1 -13.89 23.43 0.94
C MET A 1 -14.71 23.11 -0.30
N LYS A 2 -14.28 23.61 -1.47
CA LYS A 2 -14.81 23.27 -2.80
C LYS A 2 -13.69 23.60 -3.79
N LYS A 3 -12.63 22.76 -3.84
CA LYS A 3 -11.55 22.78 -4.85
C LYS A 3 -10.45 21.71 -4.61
N LEU A 4 -10.75 20.59 -3.96
CA LEU A 4 -9.77 19.51 -3.75
C LEU A 4 -10.25 18.18 -4.37
N VAL A 5 -10.80 18.25 -5.58
CA VAL A 5 -10.95 17.13 -6.51
C VAL A 5 -10.91 17.74 -7.90
N LEU A 6 -9.71 18.02 -8.42
CA LEU A 6 -9.53 18.29 -9.84
C LEU A 6 -8.05 18.14 -10.24
N ALA A 7 -7.80 17.17 -11.12
CA ALA A 7 -6.78 17.23 -12.15
C ALA A 7 -5.32 17.41 -11.72
N VAL A 8 -4.70 16.32 -11.27
CA VAL A 8 -3.30 16.04 -11.65
C VAL A 8 -3.35 15.18 -12.91
N LEU A 9 -3.56 15.85 -14.06
CA LEU A 9 -3.22 15.39 -15.43
C LEU A 9 -3.63 16.35 -16.56
N LEU A 10 -4.19 17.54 -16.27
CA LEU A 10 -4.59 18.48 -17.33
C LEU A 10 -4.21 19.93 -16.97
N ALA A 11 -2.92 20.24 -17.00
CA ALA A 11 -2.38 21.59 -17.17
C ALA A 11 -0.95 21.47 -17.73
N GLY A 12 -0.57 22.00 -18.89
CA GLY A 12 -1.34 22.55 -19.99
C GLY A 12 -0.48 22.53 -21.24
N THR A 13 -1.08 22.23 -22.38
CA THR A 13 -0.66 22.82 -23.65
C THR A 13 -1.95 23.21 -24.37
N GLY A 14 -2.07 24.49 -24.74
CA GLY A 14 -3.12 24.91 -25.66
C GLY A 14 -2.99 24.16 -26.99
N PRO A 15 -4.01 24.20 -27.88
CA PRO A 15 -3.92 23.54 -29.17
C PRO A 15 -2.69 24.06 -29.92
N VAL A 16 -1.68 23.21 -30.06
CA VAL A 16 -0.55 23.47 -30.94
C VAL A 16 -1.15 23.64 -32.33
N ALA A 17 -0.95 24.82 -32.90
CA ALA A 17 -1.46 25.17 -34.22
C ALA A 17 -1.04 24.09 -35.22
N LEU A 18 -2.02 23.58 -35.96
CA LEU A 18 -1.85 22.65 -37.07
C LEU A 18 -0.90 23.28 -38.09
N GLY A 19 0.35 22.85 -38.08
CA GLY A 19 1.41 23.30 -38.97
C GLY A 19 2.25 22.13 -39.46
N ASP A 20 1.94 21.71 -40.69
CA ASP A 20 2.78 21.01 -41.67
C ASP A 20 3.34 19.59 -41.42
N THR A 21 3.23 18.79 -42.48
CA THR A 21 3.45 17.35 -42.59
C THR A 21 4.94 16.97 -42.75
N GLY A 22 5.76 17.25 -41.74
CA GLY A 22 7.14 16.75 -41.63
C GLY A 22 7.27 15.53 -40.69
N PRO A 23 8.32 14.70 -40.81
CA PRO A 23 8.65 13.72 -39.78
C PRO A 23 8.94 14.44 -38.46
N ALA A 24 8.45 13.90 -37.34
CA ALA A 24 8.67 14.46 -36.01
C ALA A 24 10.16 14.70 -35.75
N SER A 25 10.49 15.85 -35.18
CA SER A 25 11.84 16.17 -34.75
C SER A 25 12.32 15.22 -33.65
N GLN A 26 13.64 15.07 -33.50
CA GLN A 26 14.23 14.28 -32.42
C GLN A 26 13.71 14.72 -31.04
N GLN A 27 13.58 16.03 -30.82
CA GLN A 27 13.09 16.60 -29.56
C GLN A 27 11.63 16.24 -29.29
N GLU A 28 10.78 16.17 -30.32
CA GLU A 28 9.38 15.75 -30.17
C GLU A 28 9.26 14.26 -29.87
N ILE A 29 10.07 13.42 -30.52
CA ILE A 29 10.11 11.97 -30.25
C ILE A 29 10.57 11.73 -28.81
N GLU A 30 11.65 12.39 -28.40
CA GLU A 30 12.18 12.29 -27.05
C GLU A 30 11.15 12.74 -26.02
N LYS A 31 10.56 13.92 -26.19
CA LYS A 31 9.53 14.43 -25.29
C LYS A 31 8.36 13.46 -25.13
N ALA A 32 7.79 12.95 -26.22
CA ALA A 32 6.65 12.04 -26.15
C ALA A 32 7.01 10.71 -25.48
N TRP A 33 8.23 10.22 -25.72
CA TRP A 33 8.75 9.05 -25.03
C TRP A 33 8.90 9.29 -23.52
N LEU A 34 9.46 10.43 -23.12
CA LEU A 34 9.60 10.81 -21.71
C LEU A 34 8.24 10.90 -21.02
N GLU A 35 7.26 11.57 -21.64
CA GLU A 35 5.91 11.67 -21.09
C GLU A 35 5.27 10.28 -20.93
N PHE A 36 5.43 9.39 -21.92
CA PHE A 36 4.97 7.99 -21.85
C PHE A 36 5.65 7.22 -20.72
N SER A 37 6.98 7.25 -20.64
CA SER A 37 7.76 6.54 -19.62
C SER A 37 7.49 7.05 -18.21
N ASN A 38 7.40 8.37 -18.04
CA ASN A 38 7.10 9.00 -16.75
C ASN A 38 5.66 8.68 -16.30
N ALA A 39 4.69 8.71 -17.21
CA ALA A 39 3.32 8.34 -16.90
C ALA A 39 3.16 6.84 -16.56
N LYS A 40 3.99 5.97 -17.14
CA LYS A 40 4.05 4.54 -16.84
C LYS A 40 4.65 4.26 -15.45
N GLY A 41 5.67 5.03 -15.03
CA GLY A 41 6.32 4.91 -13.71
C GLY A 41 6.98 3.55 -13.44
N GLN A 42 7.36 3.30 -12.17
CA GLN A 42 8.07 2.07 -11.77
C GLN A 42 7.17 0.84 -11.58
N PRO A 43 7.64 -0.37 -11.95
CA PRO A 43 7.07 -1.64 -11.49
C PRO A 43 6.82 -1.67 -9.99
N SER A 44 5.67 -2.22 -9.59
CA SER A 44 5.36 -2.40 -8.17
C SER A 44 6.30 -3.43 -7.53
N LEU A 45 6.81 -3.10 -6.35
CA LEU A 45 7.61 -3.99 -5.50
C LEU A 45 6.81 -5.11 -4.82
N ILE A 46 5.48 -5.08 -4.91
CA ILE A 46 4.62 -6.15 -4.39
C ILE A 46 4.86 -7.46 -5.16
N LEU A 47 5.17 -7.32 -6.46
CA LEU A 47 5.42 -8.40 -7.43
C LEU A 47 4.22 -9.34 -7.62
N GLY A 48 3.96 -9.73 -8.87
CA GLY A 48 2.96 -10.73 -9.20
C GLY A 48 3.60 -12.06 -9.59
N ASP A 49 3.28 -13.13 -8.88
CA ASP A 49 3.43 -14.50 -9.39
C ASP A 49 2.57 -15.46 -8.58
N VAL A 50 1.65 -16.13 -9.25
CA VAL A 50 0.73 -17.10 -8.65
C VAL A 50 1.37 -18.46 -8.40
N ASN A 51 2.51 -18.73 -9.03
CA ASN A 51 3.33 -19.91 -8.72
C ASN A 51 4.35 -19.61 -7.62
N HIS A 52 4.30 -18.41 -7.04
CA HIS A 52 5.18 -18.05 -5.95
C HIS A 52 5.01 -19.05 -4.80
N PRO A 53 6.10 -19.59 -4.23
CA PRO A 53 6.04 -20.63 -3.19
C PRO A 53 5.15 -20.26 -2.00
N SER A 54 5.10 -18.97 -1.65
CA SER A 54 4.30 -18.41 -0.56
C SER A 54 2.86 -18.01 -0.93
N ALA A 55 2.32 -18.39 -2.10
CA ALA A 55 0.97 -17.97 -2.51
C ALA A 55 -0.12 -18.37 -1.49
N ASN A 56 0.02 -19.56 -0.88
CA ASN A 56 -0.89 -20.06 0.16
C ASN A 56 -0.51 -19.62 1.59
N GLU A 57 0.56 -18.83 1.75
CA GLU A 57 1.00 -18.36 3.05
C GLU A 57 0.39 -16.99 3.36
N VAL A 58 0.04 -16.75 4.62
CA VAL A 58 -0.57 -15.48 5.05
C VAL A 58 0.42 -14.31 4.91
N PHE A 59 1.70 -14.57 5.16
CA PHE A 59 2.77 -13.58 5.12
C PHE A 59 3.75 -13.89 4.01
N ARG A 60 4.31 -12.84 3.40
CA ARG A 60 5.38 -12.96 2.41
C ARG A 60 6.64 -12.28 2.92
N VAL A 61 7.78 -12.82 2.51
CA VAL A 61 9.09 -12.23 2.76
C VAL A 61 9.26 -11.02 1.84
N ILE A 62 9.86 -9.96 2.36
CA ILE A 62 10.26 -8.81 1.54
C ILE A 62 11.51 -9.23 0.75
N PRO A 63 11.49 -9.19 -0.60
CA PRO A 63 12.67 -9.50 -1.38
C PRO A 63 13.76 -8.46 -1.14
N GLU A 64 15.02 -8.88 -1.23
CA GLU A 64 16.13 -7.94 -1.23
C GLU A 64 16.02 -7.00 -2.44
N VAL A 65 16.11 -5.69 -2.18
CA VAL A 65 16.33 -4.71 -3.22
C VAL A 65 17.82 -4.76 -3.57
N GLY A 66 18.16 -5.56 -4.58
CA GLY A 66 19.57 -5.89 -4.86
C GLY A 66 20.42 -4.68 -5.26
N ALA A 67 21.67 -4.66 -4.78
CA ALA A 67 22.62 -3.56 -4.94
C ALA A 67 23.23 -3.45 -6.35
N ASP A 68 23.10 -4.47 -7.19
CA ASP A 68 23.85 -4.61 -8.46
C ASP A 68 23.39 -3.65 -9.58
N SER A 69 22.48 -2.71 -9.28
CA SER A 69 21.94 -1.77 -10.26
C SER A 69 21.64 -0.37 -9.69
N LEU A 70 22.13 -0.06 -8.48
CA LEU A 70 21.91 1.23 -7.83
C LEU A 70 22.48 2.39 -8.66
N ASP A 71 21.71 3.48 -8.70
CA ASP A 71 22.12 4.77 -9.26
C ASP A 71 22.49 5.67 -8.07
N ASP A 72 23.75 5.63 -7.67
CA ASP A 72 24.26 6.31 -6.47
C ASP A 72 24.06 7.83 -6.54
N GLU A 73 24.15 8.42 -7.75
CA GLU A 73 23.95 9.85 -7.96
C GLU A 73 22.47 10.24 -7.80
N LYS A 74 21.55 9.44 -8.34
CA LYS A 74 20.10 9.64 -8.12
C LYS A 74 19.72 9.42 -6.65
N LEU A 75 20.32 8.44 -6.00
CA LEU A 75 20.13 8.17 -4.56
C LEU A 75 20.55 9.38 -3.72
N GLN A 76 21.73 9.95 -4.01
CA GLN A 76 22.23 11.15 -3.32
C GLN A 76 21.34 12.37 -3.59
N LEU A 77 20.90 12.58 -4.85
CA LEU A 77 19.97 13.66 -5.19
C LEU A 77 18.66 13.55 -4.39
N GLY A 78 18.07 12.35 -4.33
CA GLY A 78 16.85 12.11 -3.56
C GLY A 78 17.02 12.39 -2.07
N LEU A 79 18.15 11.96 -1.47
CA LEU A 79 18.51 12.25 -0.09
C LEU A 79 18.65 13.77 0.16
N ASP A 80 19.33 14.48 -0.73
CA ASP A 80 19.53 15.92 -0.61
C ASP A 80 18.18 16.65 -0.62
N LEU A 81 17.29 16.28 -1.55
CA LEU A 81 15.93 16.86 -1.65
C LEU A 81 15.05 16.50 -0.44
N PHE A 82 15.11 15.26 0.04
CA PHE A 82 14.35 14.80 1.21
C PHE A 82 14.67 15.61 2.49
N ARG A 83 15.89 16.15 2.57
CA ARG A 83 16.38 16.96 3.69
C ARG A 83 16.37 18.46 3.43
N ASP A 84 15.98 18.92 2.24
CA ASP A 84 16.08 20.32 1.87
C ASP A 84 14.86 21.12 2.33
N PRO A 85 14.99 22.01 3.32
CA PRO A 85 13.86 22.79 3.77
C PRO A 85 13.42 23.86 2.76
N ARG A 86 14.24 24.19 1.74
CA ARG A 86 13.88 25.14 0.67
C ARG A 86 12.68 24.68 -0.16
N LEU A 87 12.26 23.42 -0.03
CA LEU A 87 11.02 22.92 -0.62
C LEU A 87 9.77 23.43 0.10
N SER A 88 9.89 23.89 1.35
CA SER A 88 8.79 24.52 2.10
C SER A 88 8.73 26.04 1.87
N ARG A 89 7.55 26.63 2.07
CA ARG A 89 7.27 28.05 1.84
C ARG A 89 8.25 28.99 2.52
N ASP A 90 8.59 28.68 3.76
CA ASP A 90 9.36 29.54 4.66
C ASP A 90 10.71 28.93 5.07
N GLY A 91 11.10 27.79 4.48
CA GLY A 91 12.36 27.14 4.80
C GLY A 91 12.40 26.50 6.18
N SER A 92 11.25 26.25 6.83
CA SER A 92 11.19 25.76 8.21
C SER A 92 11.13 24.23 8.34
N ILE A 93 10.68 23.52 7.30
CA ILE A 93 10.50 22.06 7.34
C ILE A 93 10.98 21.39 6.04
N ALA A 94 11.32 20.11 6.14
CA ALA A 94 11.62 19.20 5.03
C ALA A 94 10.93 17.85 5.26
N CYS A 95 11.06 16.88 4.36
CA CYS A 95 10.40 15.57 4.51
C CYS A 95 10.87 14.87 5.80
N VAL A 96 12.18 14.98 6.09
CA VAL A 96 12.81 14.47 7.32
C VAL A 96 12.30 15.13 8.60
N SER A 97 11.58 16.26 8.54
CA SER A 97 10.98 16.89 9.72
C SER A 97 9.79 16.06 10.27
N CYS A 98 9.07 15.37 9.39
CA CYS A 98 7.92 14.54 9.74
C CYS A 98 8.22 13.03 9.65
N HIS A 99 9.15 12.64 8.77
CA HIS A 99 9.56 11.26 8.55
C HIS A 99 11.01 11.06 9.00
N VAL A 100 11.22 10.92 10.31
CA VAL A 100 12.56 10.86 10.91
C VAL A 100 13.07 9.41 10.92
N ASP A 101 14.16 9.14 10.19
CA ASP A 101 14.74 7.80 10.02
C ASP A 101 14.93 7.06 11.37
N LEU A 102 15.61 7.72 12.31
CA LEU A 102 15.94 7.16 13.65
C LEU A 102 14.71 7.00 14.57
N MET A 103 13.54 7.47 14.15
CA MET A 103 12.28 7.38 14.89
C MET A 103 11.26 6.52 14.13
N GLY A 104 11.75 5.47 13.46
CA GLY A 104 10.89 4.56 12.71
C GLY A 104 10.19 5.20 11.52
N GLY A 105 10.71 6.33 11.02
CA GLY A 105 10.17 7.02 9.84
C GLY A 105 8.94 7.88 10.11
N VAL A 106 8.73 8.28 11.37
CA VAL A 106 7.63 9.16 11.81
C VAL A 106 8.17 10.27 12.72
N ASP A 107 7.30 11.17 13.20
CA ASP A 107 7.65 12.29 14.08
C ASP A 107 7.22 12.10 15.56
N HIS A 108 6.58 10.97 15.88
CA HIS A 108 6.02 10.64 17.19
C HIS A 108 5.00 11.66 17.73
N ARG A 109 4.29 12.37 16.85
CA ARG A 109 3.22 13.29 17.23
C ARG A 109 1.86 12.70 16.87
N PRO A 110 0.79 13.08 17.59
CA PRO A 110 -0.56 12.73 17.15
C PRO A 110 -0.83 13.21 15.72
N VAL A 111 -0.43 14.44 15.42
CA VAL A 111 -0.45 15.04 14.08
C VAL A 111 0.79 15.91 13.90
N SER A 112 1.29 15.98 12.66
CA SER A 112 2.51 16.73 12.32
C SER A 112 2.30 18.25 12.28
N PHE A 113 3.40 18.99 12.27
CA PHE A 113 3.40 20.44 12.07
C PHE A 113 3.99 20.81 10.71
N GLY A 114 3.32 21.72 10.02
CA GLY A 114 3.72 22.31 8.75
C GLY A 114 4.47 23.64 8.89
N ALA A 115 4.74 24.24 7.73
CA ALA A 115 5.33 25.57 7.57
C ALA A 115 4.52 26.62 8.34
N GLY A 116 5.22 27.59 8.94
CA GLY A 116 4.62 28.60 9.82
C GLY A 116 3.95 28.05 11.09
N GLY A 117 4.19 26.78 11.45
CA GLY A 117 3.57 26.12 12.59
C GLY A 117 2.13 25.67 12.34
N ALA A 118 1.71 25.52 11.08
CA ALA A 118 0.42 24.93 10.75
C ALA A 118 0.31 23.53 11.37
N GLN A 119 -0.88 23.12 11.79
CA GLN A 119 -1.09 21.79 12.37
C GLN A 119 -1.79 20.91 11.32
N GLY A 120 -1.18 19.76 11.05
CA GLY A 120 -1.78 18.72 10.22
C GLY A 120 -3.01 18.10 10.89
N LYS A 121 -3.66 17.22 10.15
CA LYS A 121 -4.93 16.60 10.57
C LYS A 121 -4.85 15.11 10.84
N LEU A 122 -3.83 14.47 10.30
CA LEU A 122 -3.61 13.04 10.39
C LEU A 122 -2.22 12.78 10.96
N ASN A 123 -2.07 11.65 11.62
CA ASN A 123 -0.79 11.10 12.04
C ASN A 123 0.06 10.79 10.80
N ALA A 124 1.34 11.15 10.82
CA ALA A 124 2.27 10.83 9.74
C ALA A 124 2.55 9.31 9.72
N PRO A 125 2.16 8.58 8.65
CA PRO A 125 2.49 7.16 8.55
C PRO A 125 4.00 6.99 8.36
N THR A 126 4.54 5.82 8.70
CA THR A 126 5.95 5.53 8.46
C THR A 126 6.30 5.51 6.97
N ILE A 127 7.49 5.99 6.66
CA ILE A 127 8.10 5.87 5.32
C ILE A 127 8.67 4.47 5.07
N PHE A 128 8.92 3.69 6.13
CA PHE A 128 9.48 2.35 6.02
C PHE A 128 8.53 1.41 5.28
N ASN A 129 9.06 0.74 4.26
CA ASN A 129 8.33 -0.15 3.36
C ASN A 129 7.11 0.52 2.68
N ALA A 130 7.06 1.85 2.59
CA ALA A 130 5.97 2.56 1.93
C ALA A 130 5.87 2.20 0.43
N ALA A 131 7.00 1.85 -0.19
CA ALA A 131 7.07 1.39 -1.58
C ALA A 131 6.33 0.06 -1.83
N LEU A 132 6.05 -0.71 -0.78
CA LEU A 132 5.26 -1.95 -0.84
C LEU A 132 3.75 -1.72 -0.67
N ASN A 133 3.30 -0.48 -0.45
CA ASN A 133 1.88 -0.17 -0.41
C ASN A 133 1.28 -0.13 -1.82
N PHE A 134 0.04 -0.63 -1.98
CA PHE A 134 -0.69 -0.48 -3.25
C PHE A 134 -1.10 0.98 -3.56
N ARG A 135 -1.23 1.80 -2.51
CA ARG A 135 -1.59 3.22 -2.53
C ARG A 135 -0.96 3.93 -1.34
N GLN A 136 -0.73 5.24 -1.45
CA GLN A 136 -0.13 6.05 -0.39
C GLN A 136 -1.16 6.93 0.33
N PHE A 137 -0.80 7.41 1.54
CA PHE A 137 -1.67 8.06 2.52
C PHE A 137 -2.75 7.14 3.14
N TRP A 138 -3.37 7.61 4.22
CA TRP A 138 -4.43 6.89 4.95
C TRP A 138 -5.70 6.65 4.13
N ASP A 139 -6.07 7.59 3.27
CA ASP A 139 -7.21 7.46 2.34
C ASP A 139 -6.82 6.79 1.01
N GLY A 140 -5.52 6.54 0.79
CA GLY A 140 -5.00 5.97 -0.44
C GLY A 140 -5.06 6.91 -1.65
N ARG A 141 -5.12 8.24 -1.45
CA ARG A 141 -5.36 9.20 -2.55
C ARG A 141 -4.23 9.31 -3.57
N ALA A 142 -3.00 8.97 -3.18
CA ALA A 142 -1.86 8.98 -4.09
C ALA A 142 -1.60 7.57 -4.63
N PHE A 143 -1.40 7.50 -5.95
CA PHE A 143 -1.21 6.25 -6.66
C PHE A 143 0.06 5.49 -6.25
N ASN A 144 1.18 6.19 -6.14
CA ASN A 144 2.52 5.68 -5.85
C ASN A 144 3.32 6.72 -5.05
N LEU A 145 4.61 6.43 -4.78
CA LEU A 145 5.48 7.34 -4.03
C LEU A 145 5.76 8.62 -4.81
N GLU A 146 5.99 8.53 -6.12
CA GLU A 146 6.28 9.68 -6.99
C GLU A 146 5.15 10.74 -6.95
N GLU A 147 3.90 10.29 -6.87
CA GLU A 147 2.74 11.17 -6.70
C GLU A 147 2.58 11.62 -5.24
N GLN A 148 2.87 10.75 -4.28
CA GLN A 148 2.77 11.05 -2.86
C GLN A 148 3.69 12.18 -2.45
N VAL A 149 4.97 12.17 -2.85
CA VAL A 149 5.99 13.15 -2.42
C VAL A 149 5.68 14.58 -2.87
N LEU A 150 4.90 14.75 -3.94
CA LEU A 150 4.49 16.06 -4.43
C LEU A 150 3.32 16.65 -3.62
N GLY A 151 2.48 15.81 -3.03
CA GLY A 151 1.31 16.24 -2.24
C GLY A 151 1.65 17.11 -1.02
N PRO A 152 2.61 16.72 -0.16
CA PRO A 152 3.07 17.51 0.99
C PRO A 152 3.55 18.90 0.61
N ILE A 153 4.22 19.03 -0.55
CA ILE A 153 4.77 20.30 -1.04
C ILE A 153 3.64 21.33 -1.19
N GLU A 154 2.54 20.95 -1.84
CA GLU A 154 1.40 21.84 -2.08
C GLU A 154 0.44 21.98 -0.90
N ASN A 155 0.50 21.08 0.08
CA ASN A 155 -0.46 21.08 1.18
C ASN A 155 -0.21 22.26 2.14
N PRO A 156 -1.20 23.16 2.36
CA PRO A 156 -1.04 24.32 3.23
C PRO A 156 -0.86 23.99 4.72
N LEU A 157 -1.14 22.75 5.13
CA LEU A 157 -0.89 22.25 6.48
C LEU A 157 0.45 21.53 6.62
N GLU A 158 1.19 21.39 5.51
CA GLU A 158 2.51 20.77 5.43
C GLU A 158 3.50 21.82 4.90
N PHE A 159 3.95 21.76 3.65
CA PHE A 159 5.02 22.64 3.16
C PHE A 159 4.51 24.00 2.67
N ASP A 160 3.22 24.08 2.30
CA ASP A 160 2.54 25.28 1.81
C ASP A 160 3.26 26.00 0.66
N GLN A 161 3.82 25.23 -0.27
CA GLN A 161 4.63 25.74 -1.37
C GLN A 161 4.04 25.35 -2.73
N ASP A 162 4.14 26.26 -3.69
CA ASP A 162 3.75 26.00 -5.08
C ASP A 162 4.83 25.18 -5.81
N LEU A 163 4.44 24.10 -6.49
CA LEU A 163 5.37 23.21 -7.20
C LEU A 163 6.14 23.92 -8.31
N ASP A 164 5.51 24.84 -9.06
CA ASP A 164 6.20 25.60 -10.11
C ASP A 164 7.27 26.51 -9.49
N ASN A 165 7.00 27.08 -8.31
CA ASN A 165 7.98 27.85 -7.55
C ASN A 165 9.14 26.97 -7.05
N VAL A 166 8.87 25.76 -6.53
CA VAL A 166 9.93 24.79 -6.16
C VAL A 166 10.83 24.48 -7.36
N VAL A 167 10.24 24.16 -8.51
CA VAL A 167 10.99 23.87 -9.74
C VAL A 167 11.83 25.08 -10.15
N ALA A 168 11.30 26.30 -10.05
CA ALA A 168 12.05 27.52 -10.34
C ALA A 168 13.24 27.73 -9.38
N ILE A 169 13.04 27.47 -8.08
CA ILE A 169 14.10 27.52 -7.06
C ILE A 169 15.20 26.53 -7.41
N LEU A 170 14.86 25.25 -7.62
CA LEU A 170 15.83 24.20 -7.94
C LEU A 170 16.59 24.49 -9.24
N LYS A 171 15.93 25.06 -10.27
CA LYS A 171 16.60 25.52 -11.51
C LYS A 171 17.59 26.66 -11.30
N SER A 172 17.34 27.52 -10.29
CA SER A 172 18.20 28.67 -10.00
C SER A 172 19.46 28.31 -9.22
N LEU A 173 19.50 27.10 -8.64
CA LEU A 173 20.58 26.60 -7.79
C LEU A 173 21.51 25.70 -8.62
N PRO A 174 22.75 26.14 -8.93
CA PRO A 174 23.67 25.37 -9.77
C PRO A 174 23.91 23.96 -9.25
N GLU A 175 23.92 23.77 -7.93
CA GLU A 175 24.11 22.47 -7.28
C GLU A 175 23.01 21.46 -7.60
N TYR A 176 21.78 21.91 -7.86
CA TYR A 176 20.70 21.03 -8.30
C TYR A 176 20.61 20.97 -9.81
N SER A 177 20.60 22.12 -10.50
CA SER A 177 20.39 22.15 -11.94
C SER A 177 21.42 21.29 -12.68
N SER A 178 22.70 21.30 -12.27
CA SER A 178 23.72 20.47 -12.92
C SER A 178 23.52 18.97 -12.71
N VAL A 179 23.07 18.56 -11.52
CA VAL A 179 22.83 17.15 -11.20
C VAL A 179 21.58 16.65 -11.93
N PHE A 180 20.51 17.45 -11.95
CA PHE A 180 19.31 17.13 -12.71
C PHE A 180 19.59 17.05 -14.22
N ASP A 181 20.35 17.98 -14.80
CA ASP A 181 20.69 17.94 -16.23
C ASP A 181 21.56 16.72 -16.59
N HIS A 182 22.34 16.21 -15.63
CA HIS A 182 23.14 15.01 -15.78
C HIS A 182 22.28 13.74 -15.78
N LEU A 183 21.42 13.58 -14.77
CA LEU A 183 20.60 12.39 -14.56
C LEU A 183 19.40 12.32 -15.51
N TYR A 184 18.79 13.47 -15.78
CA TYR A 184 17.53 13.59 -16.50
C TYR A 184 17.70 14.33 -17.84
N PRO A 185 17.02 13.87 -18.90
CA PRO A 185 17.05 14.49 -20.22
C PRO A 185 16.39 15.88 -20.24
N ASP A 186 15.32 16.06 -19.47
CA ASP A 186 14.52 17.29 -19.33
C ASP A 186 14.85 18.10 -18.06
N GLY A 187 15.91 17.72 -17.35
CA GLY A 187 16.47 18.47 -16.23
C GLY A 187 15.51 18.58 -15.03
N VAL A 188 15.42 19.76 -14.43
CA VAL A 188 14.56 19.97 -13.25
C VAL A 188 13.09 20.07 -13.68
N THR A 189 12.28 19.09 -13.28
CA THR A 189 10.82 19.08 -13.44
C THR A 189 10.16 18.55 -12.17
N ALA A 190 8.86 18.79 -11.98
CA ALA A 190 8.13 18.21 -10.85
C ALA A 190 8.13 16.67 -10.90
N ALA A 191 8.09 16.08 -12.11
CA ALA A 191 8.18 14.64 -12.29
C ALA A 191 9.55 14.10 -11.83
N ASN A 192 10.65 14.75 -12.21
CA ASN A 192 12.00 14.31 -11.83
C ASN A 192 12.28 14.59 -10.34
N LEU A 193 11.72 15.65 -9.78
CA LEU A 193 11.71 15.89 -8.32
C LEU A 193 11.04 14.72 -7.59
N GLY A 194 9.84 14.35 -8.02
CA GLY A 194 9.09 13.25 -7.41
C GLY A 194 9.80 11.90 -7.56
N ASP A 195 10.34 11.62 -8.74
CA ASP A 195 11.11 10.40 -9.04
C ASP A 195 12.42 10.30 -8.24
N ALA A 196 13.17 11.40 -8.07
CA ALA A 196 14.40 11.40 -7.27
C ALA A 196 14.13 11.12 -5.79
N ILE A 197 13.13 11.78 -5.20
CA ILE A 197 12.76 11.56 -3.79
C ILE A 197 12.22 10.13 -3.62
N ALA A 198 11.27 9.71 -4.44
CA ALA A 198 10.69 8.35 -4.36
C ALA A 198 11.74 7.25 -4.54
N TYR A 199 12.78 7.48 -5.37
CA TYR A 199 13.89 6.55 -5.51
C TYR A 199 14.71 6.42 -4.21
N TYR A 200 15.00 7.55 -3.55
CA TYR A 200 15.61 7.52 -2.22
C TYR A 200 14.74 6.79 -1.21
N GLU A 201 13.43 7.06 -1.19
CA GLU A 201 12.48 6.38 -0.31
C GLU A 201 12.48 4.86 -0.51
N LEU A 202 12.43 4.43 -1.78
CA LEU A 202 12.43 3.03 -2.18
C LEU A 202 13.71 2.32 -1.72
N ILE A 203 14.88 2.87 -2.05
CA ILE A 203 16.18 2.22 -1.79
C ILE A 203 16.52 2.25 -0.30
N ASN A 204 16.31 3.38 0.38
CA ASN A 204 16.79 3.57 1.74
C ASN A 204 15.83 3.00 2.81
N PHE A 205 14.54 2.86 2.49
CA PHE A 205 13.53 2.48 3.49
C PHE A 205 12.77 1.19 3.18
N THR A 206 13.12 0.45 2.11
CA THR A 206 12.53 -0.86 1.79
C THR A 206 13.50 -1.99 2.15
N GLY A 207 13.01 -3.05 2.78
CA GLY A 207 13.81 -4.22 3.11
C GLY A 207 14.35 -4.21 4.54
N VAL A 208 13.47 -3.86 5.50
CA VAL A 208 13.80 -3.91 6.93
C VAL A 208 14.35 -5.27 7.35
N SER A 209 15.43 -5.30 8.14
CA SER A 209 15.78 -6.51 8.89
C SER A 209 14.97 -6.53 10.17
N SER A 210 14.21 -7.60 10.42
CA SER A 210 13.45 -7.78 11.65
C SER A 210 13.56 -9.22 12.14
N PRO A 211 13.42 -9.49 13.45
CA PRO A 211 13.38 -10.87 13.94
C PRO A 211 12.33 -11.73 13.22
N PHE A 212 11.22 -11.13 12.79
CA PHE A 212 10.22 -11.81 11.97
C PHE A 212 10.76 -12.22 10.60
N LEU A 213 11.50 -11.36 9.90
CA LEU A 213 12.04 -11.71 8.58
C LEU A 213 13.21 -12.69 8.68
N ARG A 214 14.04 -12.60 9.73
CA ARG A 214 15.18 -13.53 9.95
C ARG A 214 14.78 -14.98 10.18
N GLN A 215 13.53 -15.25 10.53
CA GLN A 215 13.04 -16.63 10.63
C GLN A 215 12.96 -17.34 9.26
N PHE A 216 12.96 -16.57 8.16
CA PHE A 216 12.92 -17.07 6.79
C PHE A 216 14.30 -17.05 6.11
N GLU A 217 15.35 -16.60 6.81
CA GLU A 217 16.73 -16.64 6.31
C GLU A 217 17.32 -18.06 6.36
N ASP A 218 18.48 -18.26 5.74
CA ASP A 218 19.25 -19.50 5.82
C ASP A 218 20.63 -19.24 6.48
N PRO A 219 20.89 -19.74 7.71
CA PRO A 219 20.00 -20.56 8.53
C PRO A 219 18.88 -19.72 9.21
N PRO A 220 17.70 -20.31 9.47
CA PRO A 220 16.58 -19.59 10.05
C PRO A 220 16.83 -19.22 11.52
N GLU A 221 16.53 -17.96 11.88
CA GLU A 221 16.51 -17.48 13.27
C GLU A 221 15.06 -17.40 13.77
N PRO A 222 14.55 -18.40 14.50
CA PRO A 222 13.15 -18.41 14.91
C PRO A 222 12.86 -17.31 15.92
N LEU A 223 11.62 -16.79 15.85
CA LEU A 223 11.08 -15.90 16.88
C LEU A 223 11.20 -16.51 18.28
N ASN A 224 11.33 -15.66 19.30
CA ASN A 224 11.25 -16.15 20.68
C ASN A 224 9.85 -16.75 20.97
N ARG A 225 9.75 -17.61 21.98
CA ARG A 225 8.49 -18.33 22.28
C ARG A 225 7.29 -17.43 22.53
N GLN A 226 7.48 -16.23 23.07
CA GLN A 226 6.38 -15.28 23.30
C GLN A 226 5.88 -14.71 21.99
N ALA A 227 6.79 -14.22 21.15
CA ALA A 227 6.46 -13.70 19.82
C ALA A 227 5.89 -14.79 18.88
N GLN A 228 6.31 -16.06 19.02
CA GLN A 228 5.68 -17.17 18.31
C GLN A 228 4.21 -17.37 18.69
N ARG A 229 3.90 -17.38 20.00
CA ARG A 229 2.51 -17.42 20.48
C ARG A 229 1.73 -16.19 20.02
N GLY A 230 2.35 -15.01 20.07
CA GLY A 230 1.78 -13.77 19.57
C GLY A 230 1.41 -13.81 18.09
N MET A 231 2.29 -14.36 17.25
CA MET A 231 2.05 -14.54 15.83
C MET A 231 0.88 -15.49 15.58
N GLN A 232 0.85 -16.62 16.29
CA GLN A 232 -0.28 -17.56 16.23
C GLN A 232 -1.58 -16.88 16.64
N ARG A 233 -1.58 -16.18 17.79
CA ARG A 233 -2.75 -15.49 18.33
C ARG A 233 -3.24 -14.38 17.40
N PHE A 234 -2.32 -13.64 16.78
CA PHE A 234 -2.63 -12.62 15.77
C PHE A 234 -3.42 -13.19 14.58
N VAL A 235 -3.09 -14.40 14.12
CA VAL A 235 -3.85 -15.09 13.08
C VAL A 235 -5.19 -15.59 13.61
N GLU A 236 -5.23 -16.22 14.78
CA GLU A 236 -6.44 -16.78 15.40
C GLU A 236 -7.51 -15.73 15.75
N VAL A 237 -7.08 -14.53 16.13
CA VAL A 237 -7.96 -13.36 16.39
C VAL A 237 -8.48 -12.75 15.08
N GLY A 238 -7.85 -13.10 13.96
CA GLY A 238 -8.26 -12.67 12.62
C GLY A 238 -7.60 -11.38 12.15
N CYS A 239 -6.57 -10.86 12.82
CA CYS A 239 -5.86 -9.65 12.39
C CYS A 239 -5.24 -9.80 10.99
N ALA A 240 -4.79 -11.02 10.68
CA ALA A 240 -4.25 -11.41 9.39
C ALA A 240 -5.25 -11.33 8.21
N SER A 241 -6.56 -11.20 8.47
CA SER A 241 -7.53 -11.03 7.37
C SER A 241 -7.34 -9.70 6.62
N CYS A 242 -6.75 -8.71 7.28
CA CYS A 242 -6.48 -7.37 6.74
C CYS A 242 -4.98 -7.08 6.66
N HIS A 243 -4.21 -7.55 7.65
CA HIS A 243 -2.76 -7.35 7.75
C HIS A 243 -2.02 -8.60 7.27
N ASN A 244 -1.99 -8.81 5.95
CA ASN A 244 -1.35 -9.96 5.30
C ASN A 244 -0.37 -9.52 4.20
N GLY A 245 0.22 -10.50 3.52
CA GLY A 245 1.08 -10.29 2.38
C GLY A 245 2.48 -9.81 2.78
N ILE A 246 3.15 -9.19 1.82
CA ILE A 246 4.55 -8.75 1.90
C ILE A 246 4.77 -7.64 2.94
N ASN A 247 3.78 -6.77 3.11
CA ASN A 247 3.87 -5.59 3.98
C ASN A 247 3.01 -5.69 5.25
N LEU A 248 2.40 -6.85 5.53
CA LEU A 248 1.48 -7.07 6.67
C LEU A 248 0.43 -5.94 6.79
N GLY A 249 -0.24 -5.66 5.68
CA GLY A 249 -1.06 -4.48 5.47
C GLY A 249 -0.64 -3.73 4.23
N GLY A 250 -1.14 -2.52 4.03
CA GLY A 250 -0.79 -1.71 2.86
C GLY A 250 -1.27 -2.31 1.54
N ASN A 251 -2.26 -3.20 1.55
CA ASN A 251 -2.75 -3.93 0.38
C ASN A 251 -4.30 -4.02 0.29
N SER A 252 -5.04 -3.34 1.17
CA SER A 252 -6.49 -3.22 1.10
C SER A 252 -7.02 -1.99 1.82
N TYR A 253 -8.29 -1.68 1.58
CA TYR A 253 -9.07 -0.69 2.33
C TYR A 253 -10.04 -1.40 3.25
N GLN A 254 -10.18 -0.97 4.50
CA GLN A 254 -11.13 -1.56 5.45
C GLN A 254 -11.86 -0.47 6.23
N GLN A 255 -13.12 -0.73 6.57
CA GLN A 255 -13.89 0.14 7.45
C GLN A 255 -13.33 0.06 8.86
N LEU A 256 -13.24 1.20 9.55
CA LEU A 256 -12.95 1.24 10.98
C LEU A 256 -14.25 1.03 11.77
N GLY A 257 -14.28 -0.01 12.60
CA GLY A 257 -15.43 -0.48 13.37
C GLY A 257 -16.35 -1.45 12.63
N ILE A 258 -15.79 -2.53 12.05
CA ILE A 258 -16.58 -3.56 11.34
C ILE A 258 -17.41 -4.40 12.32
N ALA A 259 -16.81 -4.81 13.44
CA ALA A 259 -17.48 -5.66 14.42
C ALA A 259 -18.34 -4.82 15.37
N GLU A 260 -17.78 -3.74 15.90
CA GLU A 260 -18.49 -2.76 16.72
C GLU A 260 -18.29 -1.36 16.12
N PRO A 261 -19.30 -0.47 16.13
CA PRO A 261 -19.15 0.87 15.59
C PRO A 261 -18.03 1.66 16.29
N TRP A 262 -17.04 2.12 15.52
CA TRP A 262 -15.96 2.96 16.02
C TRP A 262 -16.46 4.38 16.31
N PHE A 263 -17.15 4.96 15.33
CA PHE A 263 -17.69 6.31 15.45
C PHE A 263 -19.10 6.28 16.09
N GLY A 264 -19.34 7.24 16.99
CA GLY A 264 -20.53 7.33 17.83
C GLY A 264 -20.24 6.95 19.28
N PRO A 265 -20.10 5.65 19.61
CA PRO A 265 -19.87 5.21 20.99
C PRO A 265 -18.47 5.51 21.54
N LEU A 266 -17.42 5.31 20.73
CA LEU A 266 -16.02 5.47 21.17
C LEU A 266 -15.49 6.88 20.90
N ARG A 267 -15.81 7.44 19.72
CA ARG A 267 -15.37 8.77 19.27
C ARG A 267 -16.43 9.43 18.38
N VAL A 268 -16.58 10.74 18.45
CA VAL A 268 -17.40 11.50 17.48
C VAL A 268 -16.59 11.71 16.21
N ALA A 269 -17.14 11.33 15.05
CA ALA A 269 -16.47 11.55 13.77
C ALA A 269 -16.40 13.04 13.42
N ASP A 270 -15.30 13.45 12.80
CA ASP A 270 -15.12 14.77 12.19
C ASP A 270 -14.84 14.64 10.67
N GLU A 271 -14.51 15.76 10.03
CA GLU A 271 -14.23 15.81 8.58
C GLU A 271 -12.96 15.05 8.16
N ASP A 272 -12.07 14.74 9.10
CA ASP A 272 -10.81 14.04 8.85
C ASP A 272 -10.98 12.51 8.95
N ASP A 273 -12.13 12.07 9.45
CA ASP A 273 -12.52 10.67 9.54
C ASP A 273 -13.24 10.14 8.28
N ASP A 274 -13.39 10.96 7.24
CA ASP A 274 -14.12 10.56 6.03
C ASP A 274 -13.42 9.44 5.26
N GLY A 275 -12.08 9.33 5.39
CA GLY A 275 -11.28 8.28 4.75
C GLY A 275 -11.47 8.26 3.23
N LEU A 276 -11.74 7.09 2.67
CA LEU A 276 -11.88 6.85 1.23
C LEU A 276 -13.07 7.61 0.60
N PHE A 277 -14.09 7.99 1.39
CA PHE A 277 -15.25 8.75 0.92
C PHE A 277 -14.85 10.04 0.18
N GLY A 278 -13.82 10.75 0.65
CA GLY A 278 -13.36 11.98 0.02
C GLY A 278 -12.95 11.81 -1.45
N ARG A 279 -12.49 10.60 -1.84
CA ARG A 279 -12.12 10.26 -3.22
C ARG A 279 -13.27 9.59 -3.98
N SER A 280 -13.98 8.66 -3.35
CA SER A 280 -14.97 7.85 -4.06
C SER A 280 -16.34 8.51 -4.19
N GLY A 281 -16.71 9.37 -3.23
CA GLY A 281 -18.05 9.93 -3.10
C GLY A 281 -19.14 8.90 -2.78
N ARG A 282 -18.78 7.64 -2.48
CA ARG A 282 -19.73 6.57 -2.13
C ARG A 282 -19.88 6.50 -0.62
N ASP A 283 -21.10 6.64 -0.09
CA ASP A 283 -21.32 6.64 1.37
C ASP A 283 -20.79 5.38 2.08
N GLN A 284 -20.76 4.23 1.41
CA GLN A 284 -20.19 2.98 1.93
C GLN A 284 -18.66 3.01 2.13
N ASP A 285 -17.98 4.00 1.55
CA ASP A 285 -16.54 4.21 1.73
C ASP A 285 -16.23 5.25 2.81
N ARG A 286 -17.23 5.75 3.53
CA ARG A 286 -17.01 6.62 4.70
C ARG A 286 -16.39 5.80 5.82
N HIS A 287 -15.41 6.39 6.51
CA HIS A 287 -14.67 5.72 7.59
C HIS A 287 -13.89 4.48 7.13
N VAL A 288 -13.66 4.37 5.83
CA VAL A 288 -12.83 3.33 5.23
C VAL A 288 -11.43 3.89 4.99
N PHE A 289 -10.42 3.21 5.53
CA PHE A 289 -9.03 3.63 5.44
C PHE A 289 -8.18 2.53 4.82
N LYS A 290 -7.04 2.93 4.24
CA LYS A 290 -5.99 1.99 3.86
C LYS A 290 -5.51 1.30 5.13
N VAL A 291 -5.46 -0.03 5.11
CA VAL A 291 -4.88 -0.81 6.20
C VAL A 291 -3.38 -0.46 6.28
N PRO A 292 -2.86 0.04 7.41
CA PRO A 292 -1.45 0.40 7.51
C PRO A 292 -0.54 -0.85 7.52
N THR A 293 0.71 -0.68 7.10
CA THR A 293 1.75 -1.70 7.32
C THR A 293 1.98 -1.90 8.81
N LEU A 294 2.26 -3.15 9.22
CA LEU A 294 2.67 -3.46 10.58
C LEU A 294 4.19 -3.64 10.75
N HIS A 295 4.95 -3.60 9.65
CA HIS A 295 6.41 -3.55 9.78
C HIS A 295 6.80 -2.28 10.56
N ASN A 296 7.71 -2.43 11.52
CA ASN A 296 8.12 -1.38 12.46
C ASN A 296 7.03 -0.74 13.35
N VAL A 297 5.80 -1.26 13.39
CA VAL A 297 4.66 -0.61 14.10
C VAL A 297 4.92 -0.31 15.58
N ALA A 298 5.77 -1.09 16.24
CA ALA A 298 6.12 -0.85 17.64
C ALA A 298 6.92 0.44 17.87
N ALA A 299 7.54 0.98 16.82
CA ALA A 299 8.35 2.20 16.85
C ALA A 299 7.66 3.40 16.19
N THR A 300 6.35 3.33 15.89
CA THR A 300 5.66 4.38 15.11
C THR A 300 4.47 5.00 15.85
N GLY A 301 4.41 4.88 17.17
CA GLY A 301 3.35 5.50 17.96
C GLY A 301 3.41 7.04 17.92
N PRO A 302 2.33 7.76 18.27
CA PRO A 302 1.01 7.22 18.61
C PRO A 302 0.29 6.62 17.39
N TRP A 303 -0.69 5.76 17.63
CA TRP A 303 -1.32 4.92 16.60
C TRP A 303 -2.68 5.44 16.15
N LEU A 304 -3.13 4.88 15.01
CA LEU A 304 -4.30 5.25 14.21
C LEU A 304 -4.10 6.51 13.36
N HIS A 305 -5.02 6.76 12.43
CA HIS A 305 -4.93 7.87 11.48
C HIS A 305 -4.94 9.24 12.15
N ASP A 306 -5.48 9.32 13.37
CA ASP A 306 -5.59 10.55 14.17
C ASP A 306 -4.57 10.62 15.31
N GLY A 307 -3.73 9.59 15.47
CA GLY A 307 -2.75 9.51 16.57
C GLY A 307 -3.37 9.55 17.96
N SER A 308 -4.64 9.13 18.11
CA SER A 308 -5.38 9.20 19.38
C SER A 308 -4.96 8.14 20.40
N VAL A 309 -4.29 7.08 19.97
CA VAL A 309 -3.92 5.94 20.82
C VAL A 309 -2.44 6.01 21.19
N ALA A 310 -2.15 6.11 22.49
CA ALA A 310 -0.80 6.31 23.01
C ALA A 310 -0.05 5.02 23.39
N SER A 311 -0.72 3.85 23.33
CA SER A 311 -0.13 2.54 23.69
C SER A 311 -0.39 1.49 22.61
N LEU A 312 0.63 0.72 22.24
CA LEU A 312 0.49 -0.37 21.28
C LEU A 312 -0.47 -1.45 21.81
N ALA A 313 -0.40 -1.75 23.10
CA ALA A 313 -1.31 -2.70 23.75
C ALA A 313 -2.77 -2.23 23.65
N GLN A 314 -3.00 -0.92 23.83
CA GLN A 314 -4.33 -0.33 23.65
C GLN A 314 -4.78 -0.38 22.19
N ALA A 315 -3.88 -0.14 21.24
CA ALA A 315 -4.20 -0.27 19.81
C ALA A 315 -4.60 -1.71 19.47
N VAL A 316 -3.88 -2.71 19.98
CA VAL A 316 -4.19 -4.14 19.81
C VAL A 316 -5.58 -4.47 20.39
N ASP A 317 -5.85 -4.06 21.63
CA ASP A 317 -7.14 -4.30 22.29
C ASP A 317 -8.31 -3.67 21.49
N LEU A 318 -8.17 -2.40 21.10
CA LEU A 318 -9.19 -1.71 20.30
C LEU A 318 -9.39 -2.38 18.93
N MET A 319 -8.32 -2.78 18.23
CA MET A 319 -8.46 -3.48 16.95
C MET A 319 -9.11 -4.85 17.11
N ALA A 320 -8.72 -5.62 18.13
CA ALA A 320 -9.32 -6.93 18.41
C ALA A 320 -10.82 -6.80 18.67
N ARG A 321 -11.22 -5.82 19.49
CA ARG A 321 -12.63 -5.58 19.81
C ARG A 321 -13.43 -5.04 18.63
N TYR A 322 -13.01 -3.91 18.06
CA TYR A 322 -13.84 -3.17 17.11
C TYR A 322 -13.71 -3.67 15.66
N GLN A 323 -12.59 -4.29 15.28
CA GLN A 323 -12.45 -4.90 13.95
C GLN A 323 -12.83 -6.38 13.94
N SER A 324 -12.37 -7.14 14.93
CA SER A 324 -12.52 -8.60 14.94
C SER A 324 -13.61 -9.11 15.87
N GLY A 325 -14.19 -8.27 16.74
CA GLY A 325 -15.22 -8.69 17.68
C GLY A 325 -14.68 -9.67 18.75
N ARG A 326 -13.41 -9.52 19.11
CA ARG A 326 -12.70 -10.39 20.05
C ARG A 326 -12.29 -9.61 21.30
N TYR A 327 -12.51 -10.23 22.45
CA TYR A 327 -12.03 -9.74 23.74
C TYR A 327 -10.78 -10.52 24.12
N LEU A 328 -9.68 -9.80 24.30
CA LEU A 328 -8.38 -10.35 24.66
C LEU A 328 -8.13 -10.14 26.16
N ASP A 329 -7.46 -11.10 26.77
CA ASP A 329 -6.88 -10.89 28.10
C ASP A 329 -5.47 -10.29 27.99
N ASP A 330 -4.89 -9.88 29.12
CA ASP A 330 -3.58 -9.23 29.16
C ASP A 330 -2.47 -10.12 28.56
N ASN A 331 -2.56 -11.46 28.69
CA ASN A 331 -1.55 -12.35 28.14
C ASN A 331 -1.65 -12.43 26.61
N ASP A 332 -2.86 -12.51 26.07
CA ASP A 332 -3.10 -12.45 24.62
C ASP A 332 -2.57 -11.13 24.04
N ILE A 333 -2.83 -10.01 24.71
CA ILE A 333 -2.34 -8.69 24.30
C ILE A 333 -0.80 -8.65 24.37
N ASP A 334 -0.20 -9.08 25.48
CA ASP A 334 1.25 -9.08 25.65
C ASP A 334 1.97 -9.98 24.63
N ASP A 335 1.41 -11.15 24.33
CA ASP A 335 1.93 -12.06 23.32
C ASP A 335 1.86 -11.42 21.92
N ILE A 336 0.72 -10.84 21.53
CA ILE A 336 0.58 -10.13 20.24
C ILE A 336 1.53 -8.94 20.18
N VAL A 337 1.64 -8.14 21.23
CA VAL A 337 2.60 -7.03 21.32
C VAL A 337 4.03 -7.53 21.15
N ALA A 338 4.40 -8.69 21.73
CA ALA A 338 5.71 -9.28 21.54
C ALA A 338 5.97 -9.68 20.08
N PHE A 339 4.94 -10.14 19.36
CA PHE A 339 5.02 -10.38 17.91
C PHE A 339 5.17 -9.06 17.13
N LEU A 340 4.37 -8.04 17.42
CA LEU A 340 4.47 -6.74 16.73
C LEU A 340 5.84 -6.06 16.95
N ASN A 341 6.46 -6.24 18.13
CA ASN A 341 7.84 -5.82 18.38
C ASN A 341 8.86 -6.57 17.52
N ALA A 342 8.56 -7.80 17.10
CA ALA A 342 9.43 -8.59 16.24
C ALA A 342 9.28 -8.23 14.75
N LEU A 343 8.31 -7.39 14.37
CA LEU A 343 8.13 -6.88 13.01
C LEU A 343 9.03 -5.68 12.67
N GLY A 344 9.88 -5.26 13.61
CA GLY A 344 10.89 -4.23 13.39
C GLY A 344 12.18 -4.55 14.13
N ASP A 345 13.25 -3.81 13.84
CA ASP A 345 14.47 -3.87 14.63
C ASP A 345 14.37 -2.94 15.84
N ARG A 346 14.74 -3.43 17.01
CA ARG A 346 14.85 -2.66 18.26
C ARG A 346 15.85 -1.50 18.16
N LEU A 347 16.79 -1.57 17.21
CA LEU A 347 17.81 -0.53 17.00
C LEU A 347 17.47 0.44 15.87
N GLY A 348 16.40 0.23 15.10
CA GLY A 348 15.94 1.18 14.07
C GLY A 348 16.94 1.48 12.94
N LEU A 349 18.01 0.69 12.80
CA LEU A 349 19.02 0.89 11.77
C LEU A 349 18.75 -0.03 10.59
N ILE A 350 18.26 0.52 9.48
CA ILE A 350 18.48 -0.11 8.16
C ILE A 350 19.95 0.10 7.84
N GLY A 351 20.75 -0.95 7.98
CA GLY A 351 22.13 -0.97 7.53
C GLY A 351 23.09 -0.04 8.31
N ASP A 352 24.38 -0.30 8.19
CA ASP A 352 25.44 0.49 8.81
C ASP A 352 25.77 1.73 7.95
N CYS A 353 24.75 2.51 7.58
CA CYS A 353 24.95 3.79 6.89
C CYS A 353 25.43 4.83 7.90
N SER A 354 26.64 4.63 8.44
CA SER A 354 27.24 5.55 9.39
C SER A 354 27.50 6.91 8.71
N VAL A 355 26.78 7.93 9.17
CA VAL A 355 26.97 9.31 8.73
C VAL A 355 28.32 9.78 9.26
N SER A 356 29.34 9.81 8.40
CA SER A 356 30.63 10.44 8.72
C SER A 356 30.86 11.69 7.88
N GLY A 357 30.65 12.85 8.52
CA GLY A 357 31.43 14.07 8.31
C GLY A 357 31.08 15.00 7.13
N ASN A 358 31.04 16.30 7.44
CA ASN A 358 30.89 17.43 6.53
C ASN A 358 31.89 17.39 5.34
N TYR A 359 31.38 17.58 4.11
CA TYR A 359 32.12 17.78 2.85
C TYR A 359 32.78 16.54 2.22
N GLY A 360 31.99 15.75 1.47
CA GLY A 360 32.46 14.67 0.61
C GLY A 360 32.18 13.30 1.23
N VAL A 361 31.00 12.76 0.93
CA VAL A 361 30.50 11.51 1.50
C VAL A 361 31.11 10.33 0.74
N ASN A 362 31.82 9.46 1.46
CA ASN A 362 32.07 8.10 1.00
C ASN A 362 30.94 7.25 1.61
N MET A 363 29.95 6.88 0.79
CA MET A 363 28.91 5.95 1.18
C MET A 363 29.56 4.57 1.30
N ASP A 364 29.93 4.13 2.51
CA ASP A 364 30.01 2.69 2.77
C ASP A 364 28.60 2.19 3.10
N CYS A 365 27.71 2.27 2.10
CA CYS A 365 26.45 1.55 2.09
C CYS A 365 26.78 0.08 1.82
N SER A 366 27.50 -0.58 2.73
CA SER A 366 27.55 -2.03 2.72
C SER A 366 26.15 -2.50 3.13
N MET A 367 25.22 -2.50 2.17
CA MET A 367 24.02 -3.34 2.22
C MET A 367 24.56 -4.71 2.60
N SER A 368 24.26 -5.14 3.82
CA SER A 368 24.73 -6.41 4.34
C SER A 368 24.32 -7.49 3.34
N LYS A 369 25.27 -7.98 2.54
CA LYS A 369 25.12 -9.14 1.66
C LYS A 369 24.93 -10.40 2.51
N LYS A 370 23.81 -10.50 3.21
CA LYS A 370 23.45 -11.66 4.01
C LYS A 370 22.15 -12.25 3.47
N GLY A 371 22.30 -12.92 2.34
CA GLY A 371 21.22 -13.68 1.71
C GLY A 371 21.73 -14.40 0.46
N THR A 372 22.37 -15.56 0.62
CA THR A 372 22.68 -16.44 -0.52
C THR A 372 21.44 -17.25 -0.90
N GLY A 373 20.46 -16.60 -1.53
CA GLY A 373 19.28 -17.24 -2.11
C GLY A 373 19.22 -17.00 -3.62
N ALA A 374 19.19 -18.05 -4.42
CA ALA A 374 19.16 -17.97 -5.89
C ALA A 374 17.91 -17.25 -6.46
N GLU A 375 16.89 -16.97 -5.64
CA GLU A 375 15.68 -16.24 -6.02
C GLU A 375 15.83 -14.70 -5.95
N ALA A 376 16.84 -14.18 -5.24
CA ALA A 376 17.07 -12.73 -5.11
C ALA A 376 17.73 -12.08 -6.35
N ALA A 377 18.42 -12.88 -7.18
CA ALA A 377 19.25 -12.39 -8.28
C ALA A 377 18.45 -11.83 -9.49
N GLY A 378 17.13 -12.00 -9.54
CA GLY A 378 16.30 -11.53 -10.65
C GLY A 378 15.67 -10.14 -10.46
N LEU A 379 15.53 -9.69 -9.20
CA LEU A 379 14.59 -8.62 -8.85
C LEU A 379 15.16 -7.20 -9.01
N ALA A 380 16.46 -7.01 -8.79
CA ALA A 380 17.09 -5.70 -8.87
C ALA A 380 17.25 -5.17 -10.31
N SER A 381 17.56 -6.06 -11.26
CA SER A 381 17.99 -5.67 -12.61
C SER A 381 16.94 -4.90 -13.44
N GLY A 382 15.65 -5.03 -13.11
CA GLY A 382 14.57 -4.28 -13.75
C GLY A 382 14.06 -3.07 -12.96
N MET A 383 14.45 -2.93 -11.68
CA MET A 383 13.83 -1.99 -10.73
C MET A 383 14.69 -0.77 -10.44
N ALA A 384 16.02 -0.89 -10.50
CA ALA A 384 16.90 0.26 -10.47
C ALA A 384 17.07 0.92 -11.86
N ALA A 385 16.11 0.67 -12.76
CA ALA A 385 16.19 1.04 -14.17
C ALA A 385 14.96 1.75 -14.73
N ALA A 386 14.19 2.46 -13.91
CA ALA A 386 13.17 3.33 -14.49
C ALA A 386 12.97 4.64 -13.71
N GLY A 387 12.26 5.53 -14.40
CA GLY A 387 12.55 6.97 -14.44
C GLY A 387 13.32 7.18 -15.73
N ALA A 388 12.93 8.12 -16.59
CA ALA A 388 13.58 8.27 -17.88
C ALA A 388 15.01 8.81 -17.70
N ARG A 389 15.98 7.91 -17.46
CA ARG A 389 17.39 8.28 -17.35
C ARG A 389 17.89 8.68 -18.71
N ARG A 390 18.78 9.68 -18.72
CA ARG A 390 19.49 10.09 -19.94
C ARG A 390 20.24 8.91 -20.59
N SER A 391 20.71 7.94 -19.81
CA SER A 391 21.38 6.72 -20.28
C SER A 391 20.46 5.76 -21.06
N ASP A 392 19.16 5.80 -20.82
CA ASP A 392 18.21 4.82 -21.32
C ASP A 392 17.58 5.23 -22.67
N ILE A 393 17.92 6.43 -23.15
CA ILE A 393 17.43 7.01 -24.41
C ILE A 393 18.40 6.66 -25.55
N PRO A 394 17.98 5.87 -26.55
CA PRO A 394 18.80 5.59 -27.72
C PRO A 394 19.23 6.89 -28.42
N ALA A 395 20.51 7.01 -28.76
CA ALA A 395 21.03 8.16 -29.51
C ALA A 395 20.42 8.29 -30.92
N ASP A 396 19.88 7.20 -31.49
CA ASP A 396 19.17 7.18 -32.77
C ASP A 396 17.67 7.48 -32.58
N PRO A 397 17.14 8.62 -33.10
CA PRO A 397 15.73 8.97 -33.00
C PRO A 397 14.79 7.92 -33.60
N ALA A 398 15.22 7.22 -34.67
CA ALA A 398 14.41 6.19 -35.30
C ALA A 398 14.31 4.94 -34.41
N ALA A 399 15.37 4.61 -33.68
CA ALA A 399 15.34 3.53 -32.69
C ALA A 399 14.42 3.88 -31.51
N LEU A 400 14.46 5.12 -31.02
CA LEU A 400 13.59 5.57 -29.95
C LEU A 400 12.11 5.55 -30.36
N ALA A 401 11.78 6.04 -31.56
CA ALA A 401 10.43 5.99 -32.09
C ALA A 401 9.88 4.55 -32.21
N ARG A 402 10.71 3.60 -32.68
CA ARG A 402 10.35 2.17 -32.73
C ARG A 402 10.12 1.59 -31.33
N ARG A 403 10.97 1.94 -30.37
CA ARG A 403 10.81 1.51 -28.96
C ARG A 403 9.51 2.03 -28.38
N HIS A 404 9.21 3.32 -28.56
CA HIS A 404 7.95 3.91 -28.11
C HIS A 404 6.74 3.17 -28.68
N GLN A 405 6.75 2.90 -29.99
CA GLN A 405 5.67 2.14 -30.62
C GLN A 405 5.50 0.72 -30.05
N GLN A 406 6.60 0.01 -29.83
CA GLN A 406 6.57 -1.35 -29.27
C GLN A 406 6.05 -1.36 -27.83
N GLU A 407 6.54 -0.45 -26.98
CA GLU A 407 6.11 -0.38 -25.59
C GLU A 407 4.68 0.13 -25.45
N TYR A 408 4.23 1.03 -26.33
CA TYR A 408 2.84 1.47 -26.37
C TYR A 408 1.90 0.32 -26.74
N ALA A 409 2.24 -0.47 -27.76
CA ALA A 409 1.46 -1.66 -28.13
C ALA A 409 1.43 -2.71 -27.00
N ALA A 410 2.56 -2.92 -26.31
CA ALA A 410 2.62 -3.79 -25.14
C ALA A 410 1.73 -3.28 -23.99
N ALA A 411 1.70 -1.96 -23.76
CA ALA A 411 0.80 -1.35 -22.78
C ALA A 411 -0.68 -1.58 -23.14
N GLN A 412 -1.08 -1.41 -24.40
CA GLN A 412 -2.44 -1.71 -24.86
C GLN A 412 -2.83 -3.17 -24.62
N GLN A 413 -1.92 -4.10 -24.93
CA GLN A 413 -2.14 -5.51 -24.67
C GLN A 413 -2.30 -5.78 -23.16
N ARG A 414 -1.40 -5.24 -22.33
CA ARG A 414 -1.44 -5.43 -20.88
C ARG A 414 -2.75 -4.93 -20.25
N VAL A 415 -3.23 -3.76 -20.66
CA VAL A 415 -4.48 -3.18 -20.16
C VAL A 415 -5.69 -4.00 -20.64
N SER A 416 -5.72 -4.41 -21.91
CA SER A 416 -6.87 -5.15 -22.45
C SER A 416 -7.05 -6.53 -21.83
N GLU A 417 -5.95 -7.18 -21.43
CA GLU A 417 -5.97 -8.48 -20.74
C GLU A 417 -6.14 -8.37 -19.21
N ALA A 418 -5.94 -7.19 -18.62
CA ALA A 418 -5.95 -6.99 -17.16
C ALA A 418 -7.27 -7.42 -16.48
N PRO A 419 -8.47 -7.13 -17.02
CA PRO A 419 -9.73 -7.62 -16.46
C PRO A 419 -9.76 -9.13 -16.21
N ALA A 420 -9.29 -9.92 -17.18
CA ALA A 420 -9.30 -11.38 -17.06
C ALA A 420 -8.32 -11.88 -15.98
N ARG A 421 -7.16 -11.21 -15.84
CA ARG A 421 -6.19 -11.53 -14.78
C ARG A 421 -6.71 -11.14 -13.40
N ILE A 422 -7.32 -9.97 -13.27
CA ILE A 422 -7.98 -9.51 -12.03
C ILE A 422 -9.08 -10.49 -11.61
N ASP A 423 -9.95 -10.91 -12.54
CA ASP A 423 -11.00 -11.90 -12.27
C ASP A 423 -10.41 -13.25 -11.82
N GLN A 424 -9.33 -13.69 -12.45
CA GLN A 424 -8.62 -14.91 -12.09
C GLN A 424 -8.03 -14.82 -10.66
N GLU A 425 -7.41 -13.71 -10.29
CA GLU A 425 -6.89 -13.51 -8.94
C GLU A 425 -8.00 -13.44 -7.89
N MET A 426 -9.11 -12.78 -8.19
CA MET A 426 -10.29 -12.81 -7.30
C MET A 426 -10.83 -14.23 -7.09
N GLN A 427 -10.83 -15.07 -8.12
CA GLN A 427 -11.23 -16.48 -8.01
C GLN A 427 -10.24 -17.30 -7.17
N ARG A 428 -8.93 -17.04 -7.30
CA ARG A 428 -7.88 -17.69 -6.50
C ARG A 428 -8.00 -17.38 -5.02
N ILE A 429 -8.20 -16.11 -4.67
CA ILE A 429 -8.45 -15.67 -3.29
C ILE A 429 -9.71 -16.34 -2.75
N ARG A 430 -10.82 -16.28 -3.50
CA ARG A 430 -12.11 -16.87 -3.07
C ARG A 430 -12.04 -18.38 -2.85
N SER A 431 -11.24 -19.09 -3.64
CA SER A 431 -11.06 -20.55 -3.51
C SER A 431 -10.01 -20.95 -2.47
N GLY A 432 -9.30 -19.99 -1.88
CA GLY A 432 -8.22 -20.23 -0.91
C GLY A 432 -6.91 -20.72 -1.54
N GLN A 433 -6.72 -20.54 -2.86
CA GLN A 433 -5.46 -20.80 -3.55
C GLN A 433 -4.43 -19.69 -3.35
N VAL A 434 -4.87 -18.53 -2.86
CA VAL A 434 -4.02 -17.41 -2.47
C VAL A 434 -4.54 -16.87 -1.14
N ALA A 435 -3.66 -16.75 -0.14
CA ALA A 435 -4.04 -16.36 1.22
C ALA A 435 -3.95 -14.85 1.51
N HIS A 436 -3.27 -14.09 0.66
CA HIS A 436 -3.01 -12.65 0.80
C HIS A 436 -3.50 -11.84 -0.42
N PHE A 437 -3.51 -10.51 -0.34
CA PHE A 437 -4.11 -9.66 -1.39
C PHE A 437 -3.13 -9.11 -2.44
N ASP A 438 -1.83 -9.31 -2.22
CA ASP A 438 -0.75 -8.74 -3.03
C ASP A 438 -0.88 -8.95 -4.55
N PHE A 439 -1.17 -10.17 -5.02
CA PHE A 439 -1.19 -10.46 -6.46
C PHE A 439 -2.36 -9.77 -7.17
N LEU A 440 -3.52 -9.69 -6.52
CA LEU A 440 -4.66 -8.94 -7.04
C LEU A 440 -4.33 -7.44 -7.12
N GLN A 441 -3.68 -6.89 -6.09
CA GLN A 441 -3.25 -5.50 -6.10
C GLN A 441 -2.19 -5.23 -7.16
N TYR A 442 -1.26 -6.15 -7.37
CA TYR A 442 -0.27 -6.06 -8.44
C TYR A 442 -0.94 -5.93 -9.81
N GLU A 443 -1.90 -6.81 -10.14
CA GLU A 443 -2.61 -6.75 -11.43
C GLU A 443 -3.34 -5.42 -11.64
N HIS A 444 -3.91 -4.86 -10.57
CA HIS A 444 -4.56 -3.55 -10.63
C HIS A 444 -3.58 -2.39 -10.81
N ILE A 445 -2.46 -2.40 -10.08
CA ILE A 445 -1.41 -1.39 -10.22
C ILE A 445 -0.83 -1.42 -11.63
N GLU A 446 -0.57 -2.61 -12.19
CA GLU A 446 -0.12 -2.75 -13.57
C GLU A 446 -1.16 -2.21 -14.56
N MET A 447 -2.44 -2.52 -14.38
CA MET A 447 -3.50 -1.96 -15.23
C MET A 447 -3.48 -0.43 -15.23
N LEU A 448 -3.37 0.20 -14.05
CA LEU A 448 -3.35 1.66 -13.93
C LEU A 448 -2.11 2.28 -14.55
N ARG A 449 -0.92 1.73 -14.30
CA ARG A 449 0.35 2.22 -14.86
C ARG A 449 0.33 2.20 -16.37
N GLN A 450 -0.06 1.09 -16.95
CA GLN A 450 -0.12 0.96 -18.41
C GLN A 450 -1.21 1.88 -18.99
N ALA A 451 -2.38 1.99 -18.36
CA ALA A 451 -3.45 2.89 -18.80
C ALA A 451 -3.05 4.38 -18.73
N ARG A 452 -2.28 4.80 -17.71
CA ARG A 452 -1.71 6.15 -17.62
C ARG A 452 -0.77 6.44 -18.78
N ALA A 453 0.13 5.49 -19.08
CA ALA A 453 1.08 5.61 -20.18
C ALA A 453 0.41 5.80 -21.55
N LEU A 454 -0.76 5.18 -21.78
CA LEU A 454 -1.49 5.27 -23.04
C LEU A 454 -2.00 6.69 -23.39
N SER A 455 -1.98 7.64 -22.45
CA SER A 455 -2.24 9.05 -22.77
C SER A 455 -1.18 9.71 -23.65
N PHE A 456 -0.04 9.03 -23.88
CA PHE A 456 1.11 9.57 -24.61
C PHE A 456 1.47 8.67 -25.81
N PRO A 457 0.65 8.72 -26.88
CA PRO A 457 0.89 7.91 -28.08
C PRO A 457 2.15 8.35 -28.83
N PRO A 458 2.80 7.45 -29.59
CA PRO A 458 3.99 7.78 -30.37
C PRO A 458 3.77 8.93 -31.35
N THR A 459 4.81 9.75 -31.53
CA THR A 459 4.77 10.90 -32.46
C THR A 459 4.62 10.47 -33.92
N THR A 460 4.95 9.22 -34.24
CA THR A 460 4.84 8.62 -35.57
C THR A 460 3.40 8.26 -35.99
N VAL A 461 2.45 8.27 -35.05
CA VAL A 461 1.04 7.98 -35.31
C VAL A 461 0.36 9.15 -36.01
N GLU A 462 -0.46 8.87 -37.03
CA GLU A 462 -1.22 9.90 -37.77
C GLU A 462 -2.24 10.63 -36.86
N THR A 463 -2.53 11.89 -37.16
CA THR A 463 -3.40 12.74 -36.31
C THR A 463 -4.78 12.13 -36.01
N ALA A 464 -5.42 11.52 -37.01
CA ALA A 464 -6.74 10.91 -36.83
C ALA A 464 -6.68 9.67 -35.92
N GLU A 465 -5.68 8.82 -36.09
CA GLU A 465 -5.44 7.65 -35.25
C GLU A 465 -5.06 8.07 -33.82
N ARG A 466 -4.23 9.12 -33.68
CA ARG A 466 -3.85 9.69 -32.37
C ARG A 466 -5.08 10.12 -31.56
N GLN A 467 -6.06 10.76 -32.18
CA GLN A 467 -7.28 11.18 -31.48
C GLN A 467 -8.10 9.98 -30.98
N THR A 468 -8.17 8.91 -31.76
CA THR A 468 -8.80 7.66 -31.36
C THR A 468 -8.08 7.03 -30.17
N LEU A 469 -6.75 6.92 -30.24
CA LEU A 469 -5.92 6.38 -29.17
C LEU A 469 -6.07 7.17 -27.85
N LEU A 470 -6.14 8.50 -27.91
CA LEU A 470 -6.37 9.34 -26.72
C LEU A 470 -7.77 9.13 -26.11
N SER A 471 -8.79 8.94 -26.94
CA SER A 471 -10.14 8.59 -26.48
C SER A 471 -10.16 7.22 -25.80
N GLU A 472 -9.49 6.23 -26.38
CA GLU A 472 -9.36 4.89 -25.80
C GLU A 472 -8.58 4.93 -24.48
N ALA A 473 -7.46 5.66 -24.42
CA ALA A 473 -6.67 5.84 -23.21
C ALA A 473 -7.50 6.41 -22.05
N THR A 474 -8.37 7.39 -22.36
CA THR A 474 -9.30 7.95 -21.37
C THR A 474 -10.27 6.90 -20.83
N GLN A 475 -10.83 6.05 -21.71
CA GLN A 475 -11.72 4.95 -21.30
C GLN A 475 -10.97 3.91 -20.47
N TRP A 476 -9.73 3.59 -20.83
CA TRP A 476 -8.89 2.66 -20.08
C TRP A 476 -8.57 3.16 -18.68
N GLN A 477 -8.26 4.44 -18.52
CA GLN A 477 -8.02 5.04 -17.20
C GLN A 477 -9.28 5.04 -16.33
N GLN A 478 -10.43 5.39 -16.91
CA GLN A 478 -11.71 5.32 -16.19
C GLN A 478 -12.03 3.89 -15.76
N SER A 479 -11.83 2.91 -16.64
CA SER A 479 -12.00 1.49 -16.33
C SER A 479 -11.07 1.05 -15.21
N ALA A 480 -9.78 1.38 -15.29
CA ALA A 480 -8.80 1.04 -14.26
C ALA A 480 -9.14 1.66 -12.89
N GLN A 481 -9.66 2.90 -12.85
CA GLN A 481 -10.17 3.53 -11.64
C GLN A 481 -11.43 2.82 -11.09
N GLN A 482 -12.34 2.39 -11.95
CA GLN A 482 -13.53 1.63 -11.53
C GLN A 482 -13.15 0.27 -10.92
N TYR A 483 -12.18 -0.42 -11.50
CA TYR A 483 -11.66 -1.67 -10.95
C TYR A 483 -11.10 -1.52 -9.54
N GLU A 484 -10.57 -0.36 -9.17
CA GLU A 484 -10.09 -0.09 -7.81
C GLU A 484 -11.19 -0.34 -6.78
N PHE A 485 -12.38 0.20 -7.03
CA PHE A 485 -13.50 0.10 -6.11
C PHE A 485 -14.14 -1.30 -6.14
N ILE A 486 -14.16 -1.97 -7.29
CA ILE A 486 -14.57 -3.38 -7.40
C ILE A 486 -13.65 -4.27 -6.56
N ILE A 487 -12.34 -4.09 -6.68
CA ILE A 487 -11.33 -4.82 -5.92
C ILE A 487 -11.44 -4.47 -4.43
N ALA A 488 -11.61 -3.20 -4.08
CA ALA A 488 -11.77 -2.77 -2.69
C ALA A 488 -13.02 -3.41 -2.04
N ASP A 489 -14.16 -3.39 -2.72
CA ASP A 489 -15.39 -4.04 -2.25
C ASP A 489 -15.19 -5.56 -2.10
N PHE A 490 -14.54 -6.20 -3.08
CA PHE A 490 -14.22 -7.62 -3.02
C PHE A 490 -13.31 -7.97 -1.82
N LEU A 491 -12.19 -7.26 -1.65
CA LEU A 491 -11.21 -7.53 -0.60
C LEU A 491 -11.76 -7.26 0.80
N ARG A 492 -12.59 -6.22 0.98
CA ARG A 492 -13.33 -6.02 2.24
C ARG A 492 -14.18 -7.21 2.60
N ASN A 493 -15.00 -7.68 1.65
CA ASN A 493 -15.86 -8.82 1.88
C ASN A 493 -15.05 -10.10 2.17
N GLN A 494 -13.94 -10.33 1.45
CA GLN A 494 -13.07 -11.47 1.71
C GLN A 494 -12.40 -11.40 3.10
N ALA A 495 -11.96 -10.22 3.52
CA ALA A 495 -11.39 -10.03 4.85
C ALA A 495 -12.42 -10.36 5.96
N ILE A 496 -13.66 -9.89 5.83
CA ILE A 496 -14.73 -10.17 6.80
C ILE A 496 -15.05 -11.67 6.87
N VAL A 497 -15.19 -12.32 5.71
CA VAL A 497 -15.45 -13.77 5.64
C VAL A 497 -14.30 -14.57 6.26
N SER A 498 -13.06 -14.21 5.94
CA SER A 498 -11.86 -14.85 6.50
C SER A 498 -11.77 -14.68 8.01
N ASN A 499 -11.93 -13.44 8.51
CA ASN A 499 -11.91 -13.11 9.93
C ASN A 499 -12.96 -13.93 10.71
N ALA A 500 -14.22 -13.88 10.26
CA ALA A 500 -15.30 -14.56 10.94
C ALA A 500 -15.16 -16.09 10.87
N ARG A 501 -14.64 -16.64 9.77
CA ARG A 501 -14.32 -18.08 9.69
C ARG A 501 -13.30 -18.49 10.75
N THR A 502 -12.17 -17.79 10.84
CA THR A 502 -11.10 -18.11 11.79
C THR A 502 -11.57 -17.95 13.23
N ASN A 503 -12.22 -16.83 13.55
CA ASN A 503 -12.74 -16.55 14.88
C ASN A 503 -13.81 -17.55 15.31
N PHE A 504 -14.72 -17.92 14.40
CA PHE A 504 -15.76 -18.91 14.70
C PHE A 504 -15.14 -20.27 15.02
N GLN A 505 -14.12 -20.71 14.28
CA GLN A 505 -13.41 -21.96 14.54
C GLN A 505 -12.68 -21.94 15.90
N ASP A 506 -11.97 -20.85 16.21
CA ASP A 506 -11.29 -20.66 17.49
C ASP A 506 -12.28 -20.70 18.68
N LEU A 507 -13.40 -19.98 18.57
CA LEU A 507 -14.43 -19.95 19.62
C LEU A 507 -15.07 -21.31 19.83
N LEU A 508 -15.44 -22.03 18.77
CA LEU A 508 -15.99 -23.38 18.88
C LEU A 508 -15.01 -24.36 19.54
N HIS A 509 -13.72 -24.27 19.17
CA HIS A 509 -12.68 -25.08 19.80
C HIS A 509 -12.61 -24.80 21.31
N SER A 510 -12.64 -23.52 21.71
CA SER A 510 -12.61 -23.11 23.11
C SER A 510 -13.78 -23.69 23.93
N PHE A 511 -14.98 -23.77 23.36
CA PHE A 511 -16.13 -24.38 24.02
C PHE A 511 -16.02 -25.90 24.12
N SER A 512 -15.42 -26.54 23.12
CA SER A 512 -15.37 -28.02 23.01
C SER A 512 -14.54 -28.69 24.10
N LEU A 513 -13.51 -28.00 24.63
CA LEU A 513 -12.54 -28.55 25.59
C LEU A 513 -13.20 -29.08 26.88
N ASN A 514 -14.37 -28.55 27.25
CA ASN A 514 -15.09 -28.92 28.48
C ASN A 514 -16.60 -29.18 28.26
N ALA A 515 -17.03 -29.35 27.01
CA ALA A 515 -18.45 -29.50 26.66
C ALA A 515 -18.98 -30.92 26.92
N ASP A 516 -20.22 -31.02 27.40
CA ASP A 516 -20.96 -32.29 27.43
C ASP A 516 -21.39 -32.74 26.02
N GLU A 517 -21.89 -33.96 25.89
CA GLU A 517 -22.27 -34.56 24.59
C GLU A 517 -23.32 -33.73 23.83
N LYS A 518 -24.26 -33.10 24.56
CA LYS A 518 -25.29 -32.24 23.96
C LYS A 518 -24.66 -30.97 23.40
N ALA A 519 -23.78 -30.32 24.17
CA ALA A 519 -23.05 -29.13 23.75
C ALA A 519 -22.13 -29.43 22.57
N GLN A 520 -21.39 -30.54 22.58
CA GLN A 520 -20.55 -30.96 21.46
C GLN A 520 -21.36 -31.15 20.16
N SER A 521 -22.54 -31.79 20.25
CA SER A 521 -23.42 -32.00 19.10
C SER A 521 -23.94 -30.69 18.49
N LEU A 522 -24.30 -29.71 19.34
CA LEU A 522 -24.75 -28.40 18.90
C LEU A 522 -23.62 -27.53 18.32
N LEU A 523 -22.44 -27.54 18.94
CA LEU A 523 -21.25 -26.85 18.43
C LEU A 523 -20.86 -27.40 17.04
N ALA A 524 -20.87 -28.73 16.88
CA ALA A 524 -20.61 -29.37 15.59
C ALA A 524 -21.68 -29.04 14.54
N ARG A 525 -22.95 -28.85 14.94
CA ARG A 525 -24.01 -28.37 14.05
C ARG A 525 -23.75 -26.94 13.61
N ALA A 526 -23.38 -26.05 14.54
CA ALA A 526 -23.05 -24.67 14.24
C ALA A 526 -21.88 -24.57 13.26
N GLU A 527 -20.82 -25.36 13.47
CA GLU A 527 -19.68 -25.46 12.54
C GLU A 527 -20.11 -25.86 11.13
N ARG A 528 -20.88 -26.95 11.00
CA ARG A 528 -21.36 -27.40 9.69
C ARG A 528 -22.25 -26.37 9.00
N SER A 529 -23.11 -25.68 9.75
CA SER A 529 -23.95 -24.61 9.21
C SER A 529 -23.13 -23.42 8.74
N ALA A 530 -22.09 -23.02 9.48
CA ALA A 530 -21.17 -21.95 9.08
C ALA A 530 -20.40 -22.33 7.81
N LEU A 531 -19.82 -23.54 7.76
CA LEU A 531 -19.13 -24.05 6.57
C LEU A 531 -20.05 -24.12 5.34
N ALA A 532 -21.31 -24.53 5.53
CA ALA A 532 -22.31 -24.53 4.46
C ALA A 532 -22.63 -23.13 3.97
N PHE A 533 -22.75 -22.15 4.87
CA PHE A 533 -22.94 -20.75 4.51
C PHE A 533 -21.74 -20.18 3.76
N TYR A 534 -20.50 -20.45 4.20
CA TYR A 534 -19.30 -20.00 3.49
C TYR A 534 -19.20 -20.58 2.07
N ALA A 535 -19.54 -21.87 1.91
CA ALA A 535 -19.50 -22.52 0.60
C ALA A 535 -20.59 -22.00 -0.34
N ARG A 536 -21.78 -21.69 0.19
CA ARG A 536 -22.91 -21.18 -0.59
C ARG A 536 -23.80 -20.27 0.26
N PRO A 537 -23.54 -18.95 0.26
CA PRO A 537 -24.42 -17.99 0.93
C PRO A 537 -25.80 -17.97 0.26
N ALA A 538 -26.81 -18.41 0.98
CA ALA A 538 -28.19 -18.49 0.51
C ALA A 538 -29.16 -18.34 1.70
N ALA A 539 -30.44 -18.08 1.43
CA ALA A 539 -31.43 -17.86 2.48
C ALA A 539 -31.56 -19.08 3.43
N ASP A 540 -31.46 -20.30 2.89
CA ASP A 540 -31.52 -21.55 3.65
C ASP A 540 -30.26 -21.79 4.50
N THR A 541 -29.06 -21.57 3.96
CA THR A 541 -27.81 -21.71 4.72
C THR A 541 -27.67 -20.63 5.79
N ARG A 542 -28.18 -19.41 5.52
CA ARG A 542 -28.31 -18.33 6.52
C ARG A 542 -29.21 -18.74 7.67
N LEU A 543 -30.45 -19.17 7.38
CA LEU A 543 -31.40 -19.60 8.40
C LEU A 543 -30.86 -20.77 9.23
N ALA A 544 -30.13 -21.69 8.60
CA ALA A 544 -29.49 -22.80 9.28
C ALA A 544 -28.40 -22.33 10.25
N LEU A 545 -27.55 -21.37 9.86
CA LEU A 545 -26.52 -20.78 10.71
C LEU A 545 -27.12 -19.99 11.89
N GLU A 546 -28.10 -19.14 11.62
CA GLU A 546 -28.83 -18.38 12.66
C GLU A 546 -29.45 -19.35 13.68
N SER A 547 -30.17 -20.37 13.20
CA SER A 547 -30.84 -21.36 14.07
C SER A 547 -29.84 -22.18 14.89
N ALA A 548 -28.72 -22.60 14.29
CA ALA A 548 -27.70 -23.37 14.99
C ALA A 548 -27.01 -22.55 16.08
N THR A 549 -26.77 -21.26 15.82
CA THR A 549 -26.15 -20.34 16.78
C THR A 549 -27.09 -20.02 17.94
N LEU A 550 -28.38 -19.77 17.67
CA LEU A 550 -29.39 -19.54 18.71
C LEU A 550 -29.54 -20.73 19.65
N ALA A 551 -29.44 -21.95 19.14
CA ALA A 551 -29.51 -23.17 19.96
C ALA A 551 -28.37 -23.27 21.00
N LEU A 552 -27.27 -22.54 20.83
CA LEU A 552 -26.17 -22.49 21.80
C LEU A 552 -26.53 -21.65 23.03
N ASN A 553 -27.54 -20.77 22.96
CA ASN A 553 -27.98 -19.95 24.10
C ASN A 553 -28.59 -20.79 25.24
N ASP A 554 -29.09 -21.97 24.91
CA ASP A 554 -29.67 -22.91 25.89
C ASP A 554 -28.59 -23.74 26.63
N LEU A 555 -27.31 -23.50 26.32
CA LEU A 555 -26.17 -24.14 26.95
C LEU A 555 -25.56 -23.24 28.02
N ASN A 556 -25.01 -23.85 29.07
CA ASN A 556 -24.29 -23.13 30.12
C ASN A 556 -22.84 -22.79 29.68
N LEU A 557 -22.70 -22.10 28.56
CA LEU A 557 -21.42 -21.65 28.01
C LEU A 557 -20.97 -20.34 28.65
N ASN A 558 -19.69 -19.99 28.48
CA ASN A 558 -19.19 -18.69 28.90
C ASN A 558 -19.96 -17.57 28.13
N PRO A 559 -20.63 -16.63 28.83
CA PRO A 559 -21.48 -15.62 28.18
C PRO A 559 -20.72 -14.68 27.24
N GLN A 560 -19.49 -14.28 27.60
CA GLN A 560 -18.67 -13.38 26.79
C GLN A 560 -18.25 -14.07 25.48
N ARG A 561 -17.79 -15.32 25.56
CA ARG A 561 -17.43 -16.10 24.36
C ARG A 561 -18.64 -16.36 23.45
N LEU A 562 -19.84 -16.51 24.04
CA LEU A 562 -21.08 -16.67 23.28
C LEU A 562 -21.45 -15.37 22.55
N GLU A 563 -21.25 -14.22 23.19
CA GLU A 563 -21.42 -12.90 22.57
C GLU A 563 -20.44 -12.70 21.40
N GLU A 564 -19.16 -13.04 21.58
CA GLU A 564 -18.16 -13.03 20.48
C GLU A 564 -18.62 -13.88 19.30
N LEU A 565 -19.11 -15.10 19.57
CA LEU A 565 -19.59 -16.03 18.53
C LEU A 565 -20.79 -15.46 17.76
N GLN A 566 -21.75 -14.89 18.49
CA GLN A 566 -22.92 -14.23 17.88
C GLN A 566 -22.51 -13.01 17.06
N LEU A 567 -21.48 -12.27 17.49
CA LEU A 567 -20.93 -11.15 16.75
C LEU A 567 -20.30 -11.61 15.42
N GLN A 568 -19.54 -12.71 15.40
CA GLN A 568 -19.00 -13.28 14.16
C GLN A 568 -20.13 -13.64 13.16
N VAL A 569 -21.20 -14.27 13.66
CA VAL A 569 -22.36 -14.62 12.83
C VAL A 569 -23.04 -13.37 12.30
N ARG A 570 -23.22 -12.34 13.13
CA ARG A 570 -23.81 -11.06 12.69
C ARG A 570 -22.98 -10.40 11.60
N MET A 571 -21.67 -10.28 11.79
CA MET A 571 -20.75 -9.69 10.81
C MET A 571 -20.85 -10.42 9.47
N LEU A 572 -20.91 -11.75 9.48
CA LEU A 572 -21.11 -12.54 8.26
C LEU A 572 -22.45 -12.25 7.59
N LEU A 573 -23.53 -12.21 8.35
CA LEU A 573 -24.88 -12.08 7.81
C LEU A 573 -25.23 -10.68 7.32
N GLU A 574 -24.57 -9.65 7.85
CA GLU A 574 -24.73 -8.25 7.46
C GLU A 574 -23.88 -7.88 6.24
N ASN A 575 -22.69 -8.48 6.10
CA ASN A 575 -21.72 -8.09 5.08
C ASN A 575 -21.63 -9.07 3.89
N VAL A 576 -22.12 -10.30 4.02
CA VAL A 576 -22.18 -11.25 2.90
C VAL A 576 -23.51 -11.09 2.15
N SER A 577 -23.46 -10.40 1.01
CA SER A 577 -24.59 -10.26 0.10
C SER A 577 -25.06 -11.63 -0.39
N ILE A 578 -26.32 -11.97 -0.13
CA ILE A 578 -26.99 -13.12 -0.74
C ILE A 578 -27.44 -12.67 -2.14
N PRO A 579 -27.00 -13.32 -3.22
CA PRO A 579 -27.50 -13.02 -4.56
C PRO A 579 -29.02 -13.14 -4.56
N GLN A 580 -29.73 -12.07 -4.96
CA GLN A 580 -31.16 -12.17 -5.18
C GLN A 580 -31.38 -13.05 -6.41
N VAL A 581 -32.17 -14.12 -6.23
CA VAL A 581 -32.48 -15.14 -7.26
C VAL A 581 -33.28 -14.53 -8.41
#